data_AF-A0AA85C2I4-F1
#
_entry.id   AF-A0AA85C2I4-F1
#
_cell.length_a   1.000
_cell.length_b   1.000
_cell.length_c   1.000
_cell.angle_alpha   90.00
_cell.angle_beta   90.00
_cell.angle_gamma   90.00
#
_symmetry.space_group_name_H-M   'P 1'
#
loop_
_entity.id
_entity.type
_entity.pdbx_description
1 polymer ?
#
loop_
_entity_poly.entity_id
_entity_poly.type
_entity_poly.pdbx_seq_one_letter_code
_entity_poly.pdbx_strand_id
1 'polypeptide(L)'
;MQAVHTNHLFNMHKTQFSLIVLVLLNIYGNRAIFWNIENSELLVLHNAYRRDIKYGTVLDQPKAESMLTLQWSHKLAKLAQAWAFHCVPTRSNLTMRDGSKWTYVGQNIAVVSKVRDAVSVWFDEHMNYNFNKNICRPNKTCANYKQLAFADTTHIGCGFAKCKNLEAPNNILVVCNYGPGGKYINRKPYEPRFYEDLPYFIIV
;
A
#
# COMPACT_ATOMS: atom_id res chain seq x y z
N MET A 1 12.52 55.23 -42.94
CA MET A 1 13.25 54.14 -42.26
C MET A 1 12.56 53.79 -40.93
N GLN A 2 11.38 53.17 -40.94
CA GLN A 2 10.61 52.86 -39.70
C GLN A 2 9.99 51.44 -39.68
N ALA A 3 10.31 50.57 -40.63
CA ALA A 3 9.71 49.23 -40.72
C ALA A 3 10.52 48.09 -40.07
N VAL A 4 11.74 48.36 -39.56
CA VAL A 4 12.62 47.30 -39.02
C VAL A 4 12.48 47.15 -37.49
N HIS A 5 12.03 48.19 -36.78
CA HIS A 5 11.97 48.18 -35.31
C HIS A 5 10.74 47.51 -34.69
N THR A 6 9.63 47.38 -35.44
CA THR A 6 8.39 46.78 -34.93
C THR A 6 8.38 45.24 -34.99
N ASN A 7 9.16 44.63 -35.87
CA ASN A 7 9.25 43.17 -35.99
C ASN A 7 10.04 42.51 -34.84
N HIS A 8 10.95 43.24 -34.20
CA HIS A 8 11.70 42.72 -33.04
C HIS A 8 10.84 42.62 -31.78
N LEU A 9 10.00 43.63 -31.50
CA LEU A 9 9.08 43.62 -30.36
C LEU A 9 7.97 42.56 -30.50
N PHE A 10 7.44 42.35 -31.73
CA PHE A 10 6.43 41.31 -31.98
C PHE A 10 6.98 39.88 -31.83
N ASN A 11 8.24 39.64 -32.20
CA ASN A 11 8.88 38.33 -32.05
C ASN A 11 9.28 38.02 -30.60
N MET A 12 9.64 39.04 -29.80
CA MET A 12 9.96 38.87 -28.38
C MET A 12 8.74 38.47 -27.53
N HIS A 13 7.53 38.96 -27.86
CA HIS A 13 6.30 38.55 -27.18
C HIS A 13 5.90 37.10 -27.50
N LYS A 14 6.11 36.61 -28.73
CA LYS A 14 5.82 35.22 -29.11
C LYS A 14 6.74 34.22 -28.40
N THR A 15 8.02 34.53 -28.26
CA THR A 15 8.99 33.66 -27.57
C THR A 15 8.76 33.61 -26.06
N GLN A 16 8.41 34.73 -25.42
CA GLN A 16 8.04 34.74 -23.99
C GLN A 16 6.72 34.00 -23.71
N PHE A 17 5.68 34.16 -24.54
CA PHE A 17 4.44 33.40 -24.39
C PHE A 17 4.67 31.89 -24.57
N SER A 18 5.52 31.50 -25.54
CA SER A 18 5.89 30.10 -25.76
C SER A 18 6.63 29.49 -24.56
N LEU A 19 7.53 30.24 -23.91
CA LEU A 19 8.26 29.79 -22.72
C LEU A 19 7.34 29.62 -21.51
N ILE A 20 6.39 30.53 -21.29
CA ILE A 20 5.40 30.43 -20.20
C ILE A 20 4.48 29.22 -20.41
N VAL A 21 4.01 28.98 -21.64
CA VAL A 21 3.19 27.81 -21.96
C VAL A 21 3.99 26.52 -21.78
N LEU A 22 5.26 26.47 -22.17
CA LEU A 22 6.13 25.31 -21.92
C LEU A 22 6.41 25.08 -20.43
N VAL A 23 6.60 26.13 -19.64
CA VAL A 23 6.77 26.03 -18.17
C VAL A 23 5.47 25.58 -17.52
N LEU A 24 4.30 26.08 -17.93
CA LEU A 24 3.01 25.60 -17.45
C LEU A 24 2.75 24.16 -17.89
N LEU A 25 3.06 23.77 -19.13
CA LEU A 25 3.01 22.37 -19.58
C LEU A 25 3.99 21.47 -18.83
N ASN A 26 5.11 21.98 -18.31
CA ASN A 26 5.98 21.22 -17.41
C ASN A 26 5.47 21.20 -15.96
N ILE A 27 4.88 22.29 -15.46
CA ILE A 27 4.32 22.34 -14.10
C ILE A 27 3.04 21.48 -14.01
N TYR A 28 2.21 21.50 -15.05
CA TYR A 28 1.02 20.66 -15.19
C TYR A 28 1.34 19.27 -15.74
N GLY A 29 2.31 19.14 -16.66
CA GLY A 29 2.76 17.85 -17.21
C GLY A 29 3.51 16.99 -16.20
N ASN A 30 4.26 17.60 -15.26
CA ASN A 30 4.81 16.87 -14.10
C ASN A 30 3.76 16.53 -13.04
N ARG A 31 2.58 17.16 -13.06
CA ARG A 31 1.40 16.72 -12.28
C ARG A 31 0.61 15.62 -13.00
N ALA A 32 0.69 15.57 -14.33
CA ALA A 32 0.03 14.59 -15.21
C ALA A 32 0.88 13.34 -15.49
N ILE A 33 1.97 13.13 -14.73
CA ILE A 33 2.50 11.79 -14.41
C ILE A 33 1.92 11.43 -13.02
N PHE A 34 0.60 11.44 -12.78
CA PHE A 34 -0.37 10.45 -13.26
C PHE A 34 0.21 9.04 -13.45
N TRP A 35 1.07 8.58 -12.54
CA TRP A 35 1.04 7.16 -12.18
C TRP A 35 -0.38 6.87 -11.73
N ASN A 36 -1.14 6.13 -12.53
CA ASN A 36 -2.46 5.64 -12.15
C ASN A 36 -2.36 5.07 -10.73
N ILE A 37 -2.98 5.79 -9.80
CA ILE A 37 -2.87 5.54 -8.37
C ILE A 37 -3.55 4.19 -8.00
N GLU A 38 -4.34 3.63 -8.91
CA GLU A 38 -4.87 2.26 -8.87
C GLU A 38 -3.84 1.15 -9.12
N ASN A 39 -2.62 1.46 -9.57
CA ASN A 39 -1.55 0.49 -9.87
C ASN A 39 -0.26 0.72 -9.06
N SER A 40 -0.37 1.18 -7.81
CA SER A 40 0.83 1.21 -6.96
C SER A 40 1.41 -0.20 -6.84
N GLU A 41 2.72 -0.35 -7.01
CA GLU A 41 3.43 -1.64 -6.86
C GLU A 41 3.06 -2.33 -5.53
N LEU A 42 2.85 -1.53 -4.49
CA LEU A 42 2.37 -1.98 -3.19
C LEU A 42 0.99 -2.66 -3.28
N LEU A 43 -0.01 -2.05 -3.94
CA LEU A 43 -1.32 -2.68 -4.11
C LEU A 43 -1.23 -4.01 -4.85
N VAL A 44 -0.46 -4.04 -5.95
CA VAL A 44 -0.27 -5.25 -6.78
C VAL A 44 0.31 -6.39 -5.93
N LEU A 45 1.35 -6.11 -5.14
CA LEU A 45 1.97 -7.11 -4.26
C LEU A 45 1.01 -7.60 -3.17
N HIS A 46 0.23 -6.70 -2.55
CA HIS A 46 -0.78 -7.11 -1.56
C HIS A 46 -1.82 -8.05 -2.19
N ASN A 47 -2.31 -7.71 -3.37
CA ASN A 47 -3.30 -8.53 -4.08
C ASN A 47 -2.72 -9.86 -4.56
N ALA A 48 -1.45 -9.91 -4.95
CA ALA A 48 -0.76 -11.16 -5.26
C ALA A 48 -0.69 -12.08 -4.03
N TYR A 49 -0.22 -11.58 -2.88
CA TYR A 49 -0.16 -12.39 -1.66
C TYR A 49 -1.53 -12.81 -1.12
N ARG A 50 -2.54 -11.92 -1.19
CA ARG A 50 -3.93 -12.24 -0.83
C ARG A 50 -4.51 -13.34 -1.74
N ARG A 51 -4.18 -13.30 -3.03
CA ARG A 51 -4.54 -14.34 -3.99
C ARG A 51 -3.86 -15.68 -3.65
N ASP A 52 -2.59 -15.66 -3.28
CA ASP A 52 -1.85 -16.86 -2.91
C ASP A 52 -2.45 -17.52 -1.65
N ILE A 53 -2.85 -16.71 -0.65
CA ILE A 53 -3.63 -17.19 0.52
C ILE A 53 -4.97 -17.79 0.08
N LYS A 54 -5.67 -17.13 -0.85
CA LYS A 54 -6.97 -17.59 -1.37
C LYS A 54 -6.90 -18.92 -2.11
N TYR A 55 -5.78 -19.20 -2.77
CA TYR A 55 -5.58 -20.48 -3.48
C TYR A 55 -4.84 -21.53 -2.66
N GLY A 56 -4.31 -21.18 -1.48
CA GLY A 56 -3.65 -22.12 -0.58
C GLY A 56 -2.22 -22.45 -1.00
N THR A 57 -1.53 -21.49 -1.63
CA THR A 57 -0.12 -21.66 -2.06
C THR A 57 0.88 -21.12 -1.03
N VAL A 58 0.39 -20.67 0.14
CA VAL A 58 1.21 -20.17 1.25
C VAL A 58 1.50 -21.31 2.21
N LEU A 59 2.78 -21.63 2.39
CA LEU A 59 3.22 -22.68 3.31
C LEU A 59 2.71 -22.42 4.73
N ASP A 60 2.29 -23.50 5.40
CA ASP A 60 1.79 -23.53 6.78
C ASP A 60 0.58 -22.63 7.08
N GLN A 61 -0.12 -22.16 6.05
CA GLN A 61 -1.34 -21.37 6.20
C GLN A 61 -2.51 -22.02 5.46
N PRO A 62 -3.70 -22.12 6.08
CA PRO A 62 -4.85 -22.69 5.39
C PRO A 62 -5.31 -21.77 4.26
N LYS A 63 -5.89 -22.39 3.23
CA LYS A 63 -6.57 -21.68 2.14
C LYS A 63 -7.73 -20.85 2.70
N ALA A 64 -7.89 -19.61 2.23
CA ALA A 64 -9.02 -18.79 2.63
C ALA A 64 -10.33 -19.15 1.90
N GLU A 65 -11.44 -19.16 2.64
CA GLU A 65 -12.80 -19.29 2.10
C GLU A 65 -13.18 -18.08 1.26
N SER A 66 -12.75 -16.89 1.66
CA SER A 66 -12.91 -15.66 0.89
C SER A 66 -11.74 -14.72 1.14
N MET A 67 -11.35 -14.01 0.09
CA MET A 67 -10.31 -12.98 0.17
C MET A 67 -10.58 -11.93 -0.90
N LEU A 68 -11.00 -10.74 -0.48
CA LEU A 68 -11.31 -9.66 -1.42
C LEU A 68 -10.03 -9.08 -2.02
N THR A 69 -10.06 -8.78 -3.33
CA THR A 69 -9.06 -7.95 -3.97
C THR A 69 -9.15 -6.54 -3.40
N LEU A 70 -8.03 -6.00 -2.93
CA LEU A 70 -7.97 -4.65 -2.40
C LEU A 70 -8.08 -3.64 -3.54
N GLN A 71 -8.72 -2.52 -3.22
CA GLN A 71 -8.76 -1.33 -4.06
C GLN A 71 -7.90 -0.23 -3.45
N TRP A 72 -7.34 0.63 -4.30
CA TRP A 72 -6.60 1.77 -3.77
C TRP A 72 -7.54 2.85 -3.21
N SER A 73 -7.14 3.47 -2.11
CA SER A 73 -7.78 4.65 -1.56
C SER A 73 -6.79 5.81 -1.45
N HIS A 74 -7.00 6.84 -2.29
CA HIS A 74 -6.23 8.09 -2.25
C HIS A 74 -6.27 8.76 -0.87
N LYS A 75 -7.40 8.66 -0.18
CA LYS A 75 -7.56 9.24 1.16
C LYS A 75 -6.66 8.52 2.18
N LEU A 76 -6.66 7.18 2.17
CA LEU A 76 -5.76 6.40 3.04
C LEU A 76 -4.30 6.65 2.70
N ALA A 77 -3.96 6.78 1.41
CA ALA A 77 -2.62 7.06 0.93
C ALA A 77 -2.12 8.43 1.39
N LYS A 78 -2.97 9.47 1.31
CA LYS A 78 -2.63 10.81 1.82
C LYS A 78 -2.30 10.79 3.31
N LEU A 79 -3.08 10.07 4.12
CA LEU A 79 -2.84 9.91 5.55
C LEU A 79 -1.55 9.10 5.82
N ALA A 80 -1.32 8.02 5.07
CA ALA A 80 -0.11 7.21 5.19
C ALA A 80 1.14 8.01 4.82
N GLN A 81 1.07 8.80 3.74
CA GLN A 81 2.16 9.66 3.29
C GLN A 81 2.45 10.77 4.31
N ALA A 82 1.42 11.38 4.89
CA ALA A 82 1.59 12.35 5.97
C ALA A 82 2.35 11.72 7.15
N TRP A 83 1.99 10.51 7.57
CA TRP A 83 2.71 9.80 8.63
C TRP A 83 4.16 9.47 8.25
N ALA A 84 4.40 8.99 7.03
CA ALA A 84 5.73 8.64 6.56
C ALA A 84 6.71 9.83 6.66
N PHE A 85 6.25 11.07 6.42
CA PHE A 85 7.08 12.27 6.54
C PHE A 85 7.53 12.61 7.97
N HIS A 86 6.89 12.05 9.01
CA HIS A 86 7.39 12.20 10.38
C HIS A 86 8.68 11.41 10.63
N CYS A 87 9.00 10.42 9.78
CA CYS A 87 10.20 9.62 9.92
C CYS A 87 10.36 8.95 11.30
N VAL A 88 9.24 8.48 11.85
CA VAL A 88 9.16 7.70 13.09
C VAL A 88 8.71 6.27 12.74
N PRO A 89 9.51 5.23 13.04
CA PRO A 89 9.25 3.85 12.62
C PRO A 89 8.26 3.13 13.55
N THR A 90 7.20 3.83 13.99
CA THR A 90 6.16 3.31 14.88
C THR A 90 4.78 3.65 14.33
N ARG A 91 3.75 2.89 14.72
CA ARG A 91 2.38 3.14 14.28
C ARG A 91 1.90 4.49 14.80
N SER A 92 1.29 5.28 13.92
CA SER A 92 0.62 6.54 14.26
C SER A 92 -0.50 6.35 15.29
N ASN A 93 -0.91 7.42 15.96
CA ASN A 93 -2.14 7.41 16.76
C ASN A 93 -3.36 7.16 15.84
N LEU A 94 -4.44 6.57 16.36
CA LEU A 94 -5.67 6.31 15.62
C LEU A 94 -6.29 7.60 15.04
N THR A 95 -6.21 8.71 15.77
CA THR A 95 -6.70 10.02 15.32
C THR A 95 -5.98 10.53 14.06
N MET A 96 -4.71 10.15 13.86
CA MET A 96 -3.94 10.52 12.66
C MET A 96 -4.31 9.69 11.43
N ARG A 97 -5.17 8.68 11.61
CA ARG A 97 -5.70 7.81 10.55
C ARG A 97 -7.19 8.09 10.29
N ASP A 98 -7.74 9.11 10.94
CA ASP A 98 -9.13 9.53 10.81
C ASP A 98 -9.36 10.37 9.53
N GLY A 99 -10.64 10.57 9.19
CA GLY A 99 -11.09 11.30 8.02
C GLY A 99 -11.34 10.44 6.79
N SER A 100 -11.29 9.11 6.93
CA SER A 100 -11.74 8.16 5.91
C SER A 100 -13.18 7.69 6.20
N LYS A 101 -13.77 6.88 5.32
CA LYS A 101 -15.12 6.32 5.52
C LYS A 101 -15.18 5.17 6.55
N TRP A 102 -14.05 4.68 7.06
CA TRP A 102 -13.99 3.54 7.96
C TRP A 102 -13.77 3.98 9.41
N THR A 103 -14.56 3.41 10.33
CA THR A 103 -14.45 3.66 11.78
C THR A 103 -13.10 3.23 12.36
N TYR A 104 -12.45 2.24 11.75
CA TYR A 104 -11.14 1.77 12.16
C TYR A 104 -10.24 1.61 10.94
N VAL A 105 -9.05 2.20 11.01
CA VAL A 105 -8.02 2.12 9.97
C VAL A 105 -6.78 1.42 10.51
N GLY A 106 -6.46 0.28 9.92
CA GLY A 106 -5.28 -0.50 10.24
C GLY A 106 -4.01 0.13 9.67
N GLN A 107 -2.84 -0.26 10.17
CA GLN A 107 -1.58 0.29 9.68
C GLN A 107 -0.42 -0.71 9.78
N ASN A 108 0.29 -0.88 8.67
CA ASN A 108 1.58 -1.57 8.62
C ASN A 108 2.68 -0.55 8.34
N ILE A 109 3.86 -0.79 8.93
CA ILE A 109 5.03 0.06 8.80
C ILE A 109 6.27 -0.82 8.65
N ALA A 110 7.19 -0.41 7.78
CA ALA A 110 8.51 -1.02 7.68
C ALA A 110 9.55 0.04 7.34
N VAL A 111 10.78 -0.18 7.82
CA VAL A 111 11.97 0.54 7.34
C VAL A 111 12.71 -0.42 6.41
N VAL A 112 12.87 -0.03 5.15
CA VAL A 112 13.39 -0.90 4.08
C VAL A 112 14.30 -0.15 3.13
N SER A 113 15.03 -0.90 2.31
CA SER A 113 15.93 -0.35 1.30
C SER A 113 15.25 -0.02 -0.03
N LYS A 114 14.15 -0.71 -0.33
CA LYS A 114 13.29 -0.49 -1.50
C LYS A 114 11.84 -0.56 -1.05
N VAL A 115 10.99 0.30 -1.60
CA VAL A 115 9.58 0.43 -1.19
C VAL A 115 8.84 -0.91 -1.26
N ARG A 116 9.06 -1.69 -2.33
CA ARG A 116 8.43 -3.00 -2.54
C ARG A 116 8.72 -4.02 -1.45
N ASP A 117 9.92 -3.97 -0.86
CA ASP A 117 10.39 -4.98 0.09
C ASP A 117 9.57 -4.94 1.39
N ALA A 118 8.90 -3.81 1.68
CA ALA A 118 8.00 -3.68 2.82
C ALA A 118 6.88 -4.73 2.80
N VAL A 119 6.29 -5.00 1.63
CA VAL A 119 5.17 -5.94 1.50
C VAL A 119 5.65 -7.38 1.74
N SER A 120 6.81 -7.75 1.19
CA SER A 120 7.40 -9.06 1.40
C SER A 120 7.77 -9.29 2.86
N VAL A 121 8.42 -8.31 3.51
CA VAL A 121 8.76 -8.40 4.95
C VAL A 121 7.50 -8.57 5.81
N TRP A 122 6.42 -7.86 5.50
CA TRP A 122 5.15 -8.04 6.21
C TRP A 122 4.52 -9.40 5.95
N PHE A 123 4.57 -9.87 4.70
CA PHE A 123 4.01 -11.15 4.32
C PHE A 123 4.75 -12.32 4.99
N ASP A 124 6.09 -12.28 5.02
CA ASP A 124 6.97 -13.29 5.60
C ASP A 124 6.70 -13.58 7.08
N GLU A 125 6.02 -12.66 7.79
CA GLU A 125 5.55 -12.95 9.14
C GLU A 125 4.53 -14.11 9.20
N HIS A 126 3.99 -14.59 8.06
CA HIS A 126 3.19 -15.82 8.00
C HIS A 126 3.93 -17.03 8.62
N MET A 127 5.26 -17.09 8.47
CA MET A 127 6.11 -18.12 9.07
C MET A 127 6.09 -18.09 10.60
N ASN A 128 5.74 -16.94 11.18
CA ASN A 128 5.62 -16.75 12.63
C ASN A 128 4.19 -16.97 13.13
N TYR A 129 3.20 -17.13 12.26
CA TYR A 129 1.79 -17.19 12.67
C TYR A 129 1.26 -18.62 12.68
N ASN A 130 0.79 -19.07 13.83
CA ASN A 130 0.01 -20.30 13.92
C ASN A 130 -1.48 -19.96 13.74
N PHE A 131 -2.02 -20.26 12.55
CA PHE A 131 -3.40 -19.94 12.21
C PHE A 131 -4.42 -20.65 13.12
N ASN A 132 -4.20 -21.92 13.43
CA ASN A 132 -5.13 -22.74 14.21
C ASN A 132 -5.32 -22.18 15.63
N LYS A 133 -4.20 -21.83 16.28
CA LYS A 133 -4.17 -21.27 17.63
C LYS A 133 -4.38 -19.76 17.67
N ASN A 134 -4.35 -19.08 16.51
CA ASN A 134 -4.41 -17.62 16.40
C ASN A 134 -3.30 -16.90 17.22
N ILE A 135 -2.10 -17.48 17.27
CA ILE A 135 -0.96 -16.93 18.03
C ILE A 135 0.24 -16.69 17.12
N CYS A 136 1.05 -15.68 17.45
CA CYS A 136 2.39 -15.54 16.88
C CYS A 136 3.39 -16.39 17.70
N ARG A 137 4.50 -16.81 17.07
CA ARG A 137 5.65 -17.41 17.78
C ARG A 137 6.16 -16.45 18.86
N PRO A 138 6.66 -16.97 20.00
CA PRO A 138 7.25 -16.14 21.06
C PRO A 138 8.34 -15.21 20.52
N ASN A 139 8.37 -13.97 21.00
CA ASN A 139 9.34 -12.93 20.61
C ASN A 139 9.37 -12.61 19.09
N LYS A 140 8.29 -12.92 18.35
CA LYS A 140 8.12 -12.57 16.94
C LYS A 140 6.83 -11.79 16.73
N THR A 141 6.77 -11.05 15.62
CA THR A 141 5.55 -10.37 15.15
C THR A 141 4.88 -11.20 14.06
N CYS A 142 3.55 -11.16 14.07
CA CYS A 142 2.70 -11.57 12.95
C CYS A 142 1.58 -10.55 12.66
N ALA A 143 1.66 -9.36 13.25
CA ALA A 143 0.62 -8.34 13.14
C ALA A 143 0.51 -7.76 11.72
N ASN A 144 1.64 -7.60 11.03
CA ASN A 144 1.64 -7.05 9.67
C ASN A 144 1.09 -8.07 8.67
N TYR A 145 1.48 -9.34 8.80
CA TYR A 145 0.89 -10.42 7.99
C TYR A 145 -0.62 -10.51 8.21
N LYS A 146 -1.08 -10.55 9.46
CA LYS A 146 -2.52 -10.65 9.76
C LYS A 146 -3.32 -9.47 9.21
N GLN A 147 -2.75 -8.27 9.19
CA GLN A 147 -3.40 -7.12 8.56
C GLN A 147 -3.45 -7.25 7.02
N LEU A 148 -2.35 -7.67 6.39
CA LEU A 148 -2.29 -7.89 4.94
C LEU A 148 -3.29 -8.98 4.50
N ALA A 149 -3.36 -10.05 5.27
CA ALA A 149 -4.23 -11.21 5.06
C ALA A 149 -5.68 -11.00 5.50
N PHE A 150 -6.07 -9.82 6.00
CA PHE A 150 -7.39 -9.65 6.62
C PHE A 150 -8.51 -9.62 5.57
N ALA A 151 -9.40 -10.63 5.57
CA ALA A 151 -10.40 -10.84 4.52
C ALA A 151 -11.34 -9.63 4.34
N ASP A 152 -11.81 -9.04 5.45
CA ASP A 152 -12.75 -7.92 5.44
C ASP A 152 -12.13 -6.59 5.00
N THR A 153 -10.79 -6.50 4.93
CA THR A 153 -10.14 -5.31 4.40
C THR A 153 -10.45 -5.20 2.90
N THR A 154 -10.94 -4.04 2.48
CA THR A 154 -11.35 -3.81 1.08
C THR A 154 -10.48 -2.79 0.38
N HIS A 155 -9.88 -1.86 1.13
CA HIS A 155 -9.09 -0.78 0.57
C HIS A 155 -7.76 -0.62 1.29
N ILE A 156 -6.77 -0.14 0.54
CA ILE A 156 -5.44 0.18 1.04
C ILE A 156 -4.98 1.52 0.45
N GLY A 157 -4.20 2.27 1.21
CA GLY A 157 -3.46 3.40 0.67
C GLY A 157 -2.15 3.56 1.42
N CYS A 158 -1.07 3.76 0.67
CA CYS A 158 0.28 3.78 1.20
C CYS A 158 1.01 5.08 0.87
N GLY A 159 2.03 5.38 1.65
CA GLY A 159 3.00 6.44 1.41
C GLY A 159 4.36 6.05 1.94
N PHE A 160 5.40 6.75 1.51
CA PHE A 160 6.77 6.45 1.91
C PHE A 160 7.63 7.72 1.97
N ALA A 161 8.67 7.69 2.78
CA ALA A 161 9.63 8.79 2.89
C ALA A 161 11.05 8.24 3.09
N LYS A 162 12.04 8.96 2.55
CA LYS A 162 13.45 8.70 2.85
C LYS A 162 13.83 9.46 4.12
N CYS A 163 14.22 8.74 5.16
CA CYS A 163 14.35 9.25 6.51
C CYS A 163 15.80 9.17 6.99
N LYS A 164 16.55 10.27 6.88
CA LYS A 164 18.00 10.29 7.19
C LYS A 164 18.37 9.80 8.59
N ASN A 165 17.44 9.87 9.54
CA ASN A 165 17.57 9.51 10.95
C ASN A 165 17.29 8.03 11.27
N LEU A 166 16.90 7.21 10.30
CA LEU A 166 16.69 5.77 10.51
C LEU A 166 17.96 5.00 10.14
N GLU A 167 18.10 3.79 10.68
CA GLU A 167 19.24 2.90 10.43
C GLU A 167 18.81 1.71 9.55
N ALA A 168 18.80 1.91 8.24
CA ALA A 168 18.67 0.88 7.22
C ALA A 168 19.40 1.33 5.94
N PRO A 169 19.88 0.42 5.08
CA PRO A 169 20.36 0.84 3.76
C PRO A 169 19.23 1.61 3.03
N ASN A 170 19.51 2.81 2.51
CA ASN A 170 18.55 3.76 1.90
C ASN A 170 17.46 4.39 2.81
N ASN A 171 17.26 3.92 4.05
CA ASN A 171 16.39 4.55 5.06
C ASN A 171 14.96 4.89 4.62
N ILE A 172 14.28 3.99 3.90
CA ILE A 172 12.92 4.27 3.42
C ILE A 172 11.91 3.78 4.46
N LEU A 173 11.16 4.71 5.06
CA LEU A 173 9.99 4.40 5.87
C LEU A 173 8.78 4.22 4.94
N VAL A 174 8.18 3.03 4.92
CA VAL A 174 6.96 2.73 4.17
C VAL A 174 5.81 2.54 5.16
N VAL A 175 4.68 3.20 4.87
CA VAL A 175 3.46 3.16 5.66
C VAL A 175 2.30 2.77 4.75
N CYS A 176 1.53 1.76 5.14
CA CYS A 176 0.27 1.42 4.47
C CYS A 176 -0.88 1.45 5.48
N ASN A 177 -1.97 2.13 5.11
CA ASN A 177 -3.21 2.20 5.86
C ASN A 177 -4.28 1.31 5.20
N TYR A 178 -5.09 0.63 6.02
CA TYR A 178 -6.06 -0.39 5.58
C TYR A 178 -7.47 -0.07 6.06
N GLY A 179 -8.45 -0.16 5.16
CA GLY A 179 -9.85 0.18 5.40
C GLY A 179 -10.82 -0.94 4.99
N PRO A 180 -11.65 -1.46 5.91
CA PRO A 180 -11.51 -1.35 7.37
C PRO A 180 -10.22 -2.03 7.84
N GLY A 181 -9.67 -1.56 8.97
CA GLY A 181 -8.49 -2.18 9.57
C GLY A 181 -8.79 -3.57 10.13
N GLY A 182 -7.76 -4.42 10.15
CA GLY A 182 -7.85 -5.78 10.68
C GLY A 182 -7.96 -5.75 12.21
N LYS A 183 -9.02 -6.35 12.76
CA LYS A 183 -9.19 -6.50 14.22
C LYS A 183 -8.46 -7.74 14.74
N TYR A 184 -7.20 -7.92 14.35
CA TYR A 184 -6.45 -9.17 14.48
C TYR A 184 -6.03 -9.55 15.90
N ILE A 185 -6.21 -8.70 16.92
CA ILE A 185 -5.84 -9.04 18.30
C ILE A 185 -6.66 -10.25 18.81
N ASN A 186 -7.94 -10.34 18.43
CA ASN A 186 -8.86 -11.36 18.95
C ASN A 186 -9.44 -12.28 17.88
N ARG A 187 -8.99 -12.17 16.62
CA ARG A 187 -9.54 -12.98 15.53
C ARG A 187 -8.52 -13.35 14.48
N LYS A 188 -8.81 -14.47 13.80
CA LYS A 188 -8.06 -14.93 12.64
C LYS A 188 -8.26 -13.94 11.48
N PRO A 189 -7.28 -13.84 10.56
CA PRO A 189 -7.36 -12.88 9.47
C PRO A 189 -8.43 -13.23 8.42
N TYR A 190 -8.82 -14.50 8.31
CA TYR A 190 -9.83 -14.98 7.36
C TYR A 190 -10.43 -16.30 7.87
N GLU A 191 -11.52 -16.74 7.27
CA GLU A 191 -12.08 -18.07 7.51
C GLU A 191 -11.37 -19.11 6.62
N PRO A 192 -10.93 -20.25 7.17
CA PRO A 192 -10.31 -21.31 6.38
C PRO A 192 -11.37 -22.04 5.53
N ARG A 193 -11.03 -22.34 4.27
CA ARG A 193 -11.76 -23.33 3.48
C ARG A 193 -11.22 -24.72 3.82
N PHE A 194 -11.96 -25.47 4.62
CA PHE A 194 -11.73 -26.91 4.72
C PHE A 194 -12.33 -27.57 3.48
N TYR A 195 -11.64 -28.55 2.90
CA TYR A 195 -12.32 -29.42 1.93
C TYR A 195 -13.48 -30.06 2.68
N GLU A 196 -14.72 -29.70 2.33
CA GLU A 196 -15.83 -30.60 2.58
C GLU A 196 -15.42 -31.95 1.99
N ASP A 197 -15.61 -33.01 2.78
CA ASP A 197 -15.52 -34.39 2.34
C ASP A 197 -16.19 -34.48 0.97
N LEU A 198 -15.41 -34.60 -0.11
CA LEU A 198 -15.98 -35.04 -1.37
C LEU A 198 -16.61 -36.38 -1.03
N PRO A 199 -17.94 -36.55 -1.14
CA PRO A 199 -18.50 -37.88 -1.02
C PRO A 199 -17.77 -38.69 -2.08
N TYR A 200 -17.09 -39.75 -1.63
CA TYR A 200 -16.48 -40.72 -2.51
C TYR A 200 -17.53 -41.07 -3.56
N PHE A 201 -17.38 -40.56 -4.79
CA PHE A 201 -17.95 -41.21 -5.94
C PHE A 201 -17.15 -42.50 -6.07
N ILE A 202 -17.58 -43.51 -5.31
CA ILE A 202 -17.35 -44.90 -5.64
C ILE A 202 -18.03 -45.06 -6.99
N ILE A 203 -17.24 -44.97 -8.06
CA ILE A 203 -17.63 -45.52 -9.34
C ILE A 203 -17.57 -47.03 -9.12
N VAL A 204 -18.74 -47.60 -8.83
CA VAL A 204 -18.99 -49.05 -8.89
C VAL A 204 -18.92 -49.48 -10.35
#